data_AF-A0A5E4K500-F1
#
_entry.id   AF-A0A5E4K500-F1
#
_cell.length_a   1.000
_cell.length_b   1.000
_cell.length_c   1.000
_cell.angle_alpha   90.00
_cell.angle_beta   90.00
_cell.angle_gamma   90.00
#
_symmetry.space_group_name_H-M   'P 1'
#
loop_
_entity.id
_entity.type
_entity.pdbx_description
1 polymer ?
#
loop_
_entity_poly.entity_id
_entity_poly.type
_entity_poly.pdbx_seq_one_letter_code
_entity_poly.pdbx_strand_id
1 'polypeptide(L)' 'MILTADQAAMAETLASTPDDILPLFPVMERAVIMVAKEIMRKESSIPK' A
#
# COMPACT_ATOMS: atom_id res chain seq x y z
N MET A 1 5.61 3.66 15.38
CA MET A 1 6.72 3.80 14.40
C MET A 1 6.24 4.77 13.33
N ILE A 2 6.95 5.87 13.11
CA ILE A 2 6.67 6.81 12.03
C ILE A 2 7.50 6.32 10.83
N LEU A 3 6.85 6.09 9.69
CA LEU A 3 7.54 5.69 8.46
C LEU A 3 8.48 6.84 8.03
N THR A 4 9.67 6.50 7.55
CA THR A 4 10.55 7.49 6.91
C THR A 4 9.92 7.97 5.60
N ALA A 5 10.25 9.18 5.14
CA ALA A 5 9.66 9.76 3.93
C ALA A 5 9.79 8.84 2.69
N ASP A 6 10.93 8.16 2.55
CA ASP A 6 11.15 7.18 1.48
C ASP A 6 10.23 5.95 1.59
N GLN A 7 9.95 5.49 2.81
CA GLN A 7 9.02 4.38 3.05
C GLN A 7 7.57 4.78 2.75
N ALA A 8 7.20 6.03 3.03
CA ALA A 8 5.87 6.56 2.71
C ALA A 8 5.67 6.67 1.18
N ALA A 9 6.65 7.18 0.44
CA ALA A 9 6.61 7.28 -1.02
C ALA A 9 6.54 5.89 -1.68
N MET A 10 7.27 4.92 -1.14
CA MET A 10 7.20 3.53 -1.60
C MET A 10 5.82 2.90 -1.32
N ALA A 11 5.23 3.17 -0.16
CA ALA A 11 3.87 2.72 0.17
C ALA A 11 2.81 3.35 -0.74
N GLU A 12 2.92 4.64 -1.10
CA GLU A 12 2.05 5.31 -2.08
C GLU A 12 2.14 4.66 -3.47
N THR A 13 3.36 4.36 -3.89
CA THR A 13 3.62 3.69 -5.18
C THR A 13 2.98 2.30 -5.20
N LEU A 14 3.17 1.52 -4.13
CA LEU A 14 2.59 0.19 -3.99
C LEU A 14 1.06 0.26 -3.89
N ALA A 15 0.50 1.22 -3.16
CA ALA A 15 -0.95 1.40 -3.04
C ALA A 15 -1.62 1.81 -4.36
N SER A 16 -0.86 2.45 -5.27
CA SER A 16 -1.32 2.82 -6.61
C SER A 16 -1.27 1.67 -7.62
N THR A 17 -0.75 0.50 -7.24
CA THR A 17 -0.68 -0.69 -8.10
C THR A 17 -2.10 -1.14 -8.50
N PRO A 18 -2.44 -1.27 -9.79
CA PRO A 18 -3.75 -1.77 -10.22
C PRO A 18 -4.02 -3.20 -9.74
N ASP A 19 -5.27 -3.49 -9.36
CA ASP A 19 -5.64 -4.83 -8.87
C ASP A 19 -5.47 -5.91 -9.96
N ASP A 20 -5.68 -5.53 -11.23
CA ASP A 20 -5.58 -6.43 -12.37
C ASP A 20 -4.17 -6.99 -12.59
N ILE A 21 -3.13 -6.28 -12.13
CA ILE A 21 -1.74 -6.74 -12.25
C ILE A 21 -1.22 -7.43 -10.99
N LEU A 22 -1.96 -7.38 -9.87
CA LEU A 22 -1.57 -8.07 -8.64
C LEU A 22 -1.26 -9.56 -8.84
N PRO A 23 -2.01 -10.33 -9.65
CA PRO A 23 -1.71 -11.75 -9.87
C PRO A 23 -0.32 -12.02 -10.47
N LEU A 24 0.28 -11.02 -11.13
CA LEU A 24 1.62 -11.11 -11.73
C LEU A 24 2.74 -11.04 -10.69
N PHE A 25 2.46 -10.55 -9.48
CA PHE A 25 3.44 -10.44 -8.41
C PHE A 25 3.54 -11.73 -7.58
N PRO A 26 4.72 -12.04 -7.03
CA PRO A 26 4.90 -13.06 -6.02
C PRO A 26 3.95 -12.90 -4.83
N VAL A 27 3.57 -14.02 -4.21
CA VAL A 27 2.59 -14.08 -3.10
C VAL A 27 2.92 -13.06 -1.99
N MET A 28 4.20 -12.96 -1.61
CA MET A 28 4.66 -12.05 -0.57
C MET A 28 4.50 -10.58 -0.94
N GLU A 29 4.82 -10.21 -2.18
CA GLU A 29 4.70 -8.84 -2.67
C GLU A 29 3.23 -8.41 -2.76
N ARG A 30 2.34 -9.31 -3.20
CA ARG A 30 0.89 -9.07 -3.18
C ARG A 30 0.38 -8.77 -1.78
N ALA A 31 0.83 -9.52 -0.77
CA ALA A 31 0.44 -9.30 0.61
C ALA A 31 0.87 -7.92 1.11
N VAL A 32 2.10 -7.50 0.79
CA VAL A 32 2.60 -6.16 1.13
C VAL A 32 1.77 -5.07 0.45
N ILE A 33 1.47 -5.22 -0.85
CA ILE A 33 0.66 -4.25 -1.59
C ILE A 33 -0.76 -4.15 -1.02
N MET A 34 -1.41 -5.26 -0.70
CA MET A 34 -2.74 -5.25 -0.09
C MET A 34 -2.73 -4.58 1.29
N VAL A 35 -1.72 -4.84 2.11
CA VAL A 35 -1.57 -4.19 3.42
C VAL A 35 -1.33 -2.68 3.26
N ALA A 36 -0.50 -2.27 2.31
CA ALA A 36 -0.26 -0.86 2.02
C ALA A 36 -1.55 -0.14 1.59
N LYS A 37 -2.35 -0.75 0.70
CA LYS A 37 -3.66 -0.22 0.30
C LYS A 37 -4.63 -0.08 1.47
N GLU A 38 -4.68 -1.07 2.36
CA GLU A 38 -5.58 -1.05 3.52
C GLU A 38 -5.18 0.03 4.54
N ILE A 39 -3.87 0.23 4.76
CA ILE A 39 -3.36 1.31 5.62
C ILE A 39 -3.77 2.68 5.05
N MET A 40 -3.58 2.90 3.74
CA MET A 40 -3.99 4.15 3.09
C MET A 40 -5.49 4.40 3.14
N ARG A 41 -6.30 3.36 2.94
CA ARG A 41 -7.76 3.44 3.07
C ARG A 41 -8.16 3.84 4.50
N LYS A 42 -7.50 3.28 5.52
CA LYS A 42 -7.76 3.60 6.92
C LYS A 42 -7.36 5.03 7.28
N GLU A 43 -6.19 5.50 6.83
CA GLU A 43 -5.77 6.89 7.06
C GLU A 43 -6.71 7.90 6.38
N SER A 44 -7.21 7.59 5.18
CA SER A 44 -8.22 8.41 4.51
C SER A 44 -9.61 8.35 5.17
N SER A 45 -9.86 7.39 6.06
CA SER A 45 -11.15 7.19 6.72
C SER A 45 -11.24 7.81 8.11
N ILE A 46 -10.18 8.45 8.60
CA ILE A 46 -10.22 9.24 9.84
C ILE A 46 -11.00 10.52 9.51
N PRO A 47 -12.25 10.70 10.02
CA PRO A 47 -13.00 11.91 9.79
C PRO A 47 -12.30 13.05 10.54
N LYS A 48 -12.01 14.16 9.84
CA LYS A 48 -11.63 15.44 10.44
C LYS A 48 -12.80 16.05 11.20
#